data_AF-A0A970WE63-F1
#
_entry.id   AF-A0A970WE63-F1
#
_cell.length_a   1.000
_cell.length_b   1.000
_cell.length_c   1.000
_cell.angle_alpha   90.00
_cell.angle_beta   90.00
_cell.angle_gamma   90.00
#
_symmetry.space_group_name_H-M   'P 1'
#
loop_
_entity.id
_entity.type
_entity.pdbx_description
1 polymer ?
#
loop_
_entity_poly.entity_id
_entity_poly.type
_entity_poly.pdbx_seq_one_letter_code
_entity_poly.pdbx_strand_id
1 'polypeptide(L)'
;MRTDEIFATNRNGKALDAADGTWHYYTAISGRQAFVEGWRYAMDYSVEYSTLRHNLEEVSDKIFTCDTAEEAFAIAKQNGIDYLLISRPKRQEGYKDAAPAFENESCIIYKVA
;
A
#
# COMPACT_ATOMS: atom_id res chain seq x y z
N MET A 1 19.94 10.26 3.29
CA MET A 1 18.55 10.36 3.76
C MET A 1 17.69 10.15 2.54
N ARG A 2 16.89 9.09 2.48
CA ARG A 2 15.96 8.88 1.35
C ARG A 2 14.98 10.04 1.41
N THR A 3 14.91 10.86 0.36
CA THR A 3 14.09 12.09 0.36
C THR A 3 12.62 11.81 0.14
N ASP A 4 12.29 10.65 -0.41
CA ASP A 4 10.92 10.31 -0.81
C ASP A 4 10.43 9.14 0.06
N GLU A 5 9.52 9.46 0.99
CA GLU A 5 8.80 8.47 1.79
C GLU A 5 7.84 7.68 0.88
N ILE A 6 7.83 6.35 1.00
CA ILE A 6 7.00 5.44 0.18
C ILE A 6 5.80 4.97 0.99
N PHE A 7 4.63 4.91 0.37
CA PHE A 7 3.44 4.33 1.00
C PHE A 7 2.91 3.09 0.25
N ALA A 8 2.31 2.16 0.98
CA ALA A 8 1.53 1.07 0.40
C ALA A 8 0.04 1.25 0.73
N THR A 9 -0.86 0.73 -0.11
CA THR A 9 -2.30 0.80 0.14
C THR A 9 -3.06 -0.46 -0.29
N ASN A 10 -4.13 -0.78 0.44
CA ASN A 10 -5.09 -1.84 0.07
C ASN A 10 -5.92 -1.51 -1.18
N ARG A 11 -5.76 -0.30 -1.76
CA ARG A 11 -6.23 0.05 -3.12
C ARG A 11 -5.09 -0.05 -4.13
N ASN A 12 -4.52 -1.25 -4.23
CA ASN A 12 -3.37 -1.57 -5.09
C ASN A 12 -3.72 -1.80 -6.58
N GLY A 13 -5.00 -1.69 -6.96
CA GLY A 13 -5.44 -1.77 -8.36
C GLY A 13 -5.54 -3.18 -8.95
N LYS A 14 -5.52 -4.25 -8.12
CA LYS A 14 -5.72 -5.65 -8.57
C LYS A 14 -7.11 -5.93 -9.18
N ALA A 15 -8.13 -5.18 -8.78
CA ALA A 15 -9.49 -5.34 -9.31
C ALA A 15 -9.65 -4.45 -10.56
N LEU A 16 -9.75 -5.08 -11.73
CA LEU A 16 -9.87 -4.41 -13.04
C LEU A 16 -11.17 -3.60 -13.20
N ASP A 17 -12.21 -3.95 -12.43
CA ASP A 17 -13.56 -3.37 -12.43
C ASP A 17 -13.77 -2.33 -11.31
N ALA A 18 -12.81 -2.20 -10.39
CA ALA A 18 -12.97 -1.33 -9.25
C ALA A 18 -12.62 0.11 -9.62
N ALA A 19 -13.65 0.91 -9.90
CA ALA A 19 -13.62 2.39 -9.94
C ALA A 19 -13.16 3.04 -8.61
N ASP A 20 -12.79 2.22 -7.62
CA ASP A 20 -12.34 2.63 -6.31
C ASP A 20 -10.89 3.12 -6.35
N GLY A 21 -10.75 4.44 -6.25
CA GLY A 21 -9.52 5.23 -6.02
C GLY A 21 -8.22 4.43 -5.98
N THR A 22 -7.62 4.21 -7.15
CA THR A 22 -6.31 3.58 -7.29
C THR A 22 -5.24 4.44 -6.61
N TRP A 23 -4.15 3.83 -6.14
CA TRP A 23 -2.97 4.47 -5.55
C TRP A 23 -2.55 5.81 -6.19
N HIS A 24 -2.75 6.03 -7.50
CA HIS A 24 -2.43 7.28 -8.20
C HIS A 24 -3.11 8.52 -7.62
N TYR A 25 -4.32 8.42 -7.06
CA TYR A 25 -4.95 9.58 -6.43
C TYR A 25 -4.22 9.98 -5.15
N TYR A 26 -3.82 8.99 -4.34
CA TYR A 26 -3.04 9.23 -3.13
C TYR A 26 -1.65 9.76 -3.47
N THR A 27 -0.99 9.23 -4.50
CA THR A 27 0.26 9.79 -5.02
C THR A 27 0.09 11.26 -5.42
N ALA A 28 -0.90 11.56 -6.26
CA ALA A 28 -1.14 12.91 -6.77
C ALA A 28 -1.44 13.94 -5.66
N ILE A 29 -2.19 13.54 -4.62
CA ILE A 29 -2.54 14.43 -3.51
C ILE A 29 -1.38 14.57 -2.51
N SER A 30 -0.70 13.47 -2.18
CA SER A 30 0.31 13.46 -1.11
C SER A 30 1.72 13.83 -1.58
N GLY A 31 1.98 13.80 -2.90
CA GLY A 31 3.31 13.93 -3.47
C GLY A 31 4.27 12.78 -3.14
N ARG A 32 3.76 11.69 -2.52
CA ARG A 32 4.56 10.52 -2.14
C ARG A 32 4.35 9.38 -3.13
N GLN A 33 5.39 8.59 -3.33
CA GLN A 33 5.35 7.46 -4.25
C GLN A 33 4.58 6.27 -3.64
N ALA A 34 3.75 5.60 -4.43
CA ALA A 34 3.13 4.35 -4.02
C ALA A 34 4.09 3.16 -4.26
N PHE A 35 4.09 2.17 -3.37
CA PHE A 35 4.98 1.00 -3.48
C PHE A 35 4.77 0.19 -4.78
N VAL A 36 3.53 0.15 -5.27
CA VAL A 36 3.14 -0.52 -6.53
C VAL A 36 2.87 0.47 -7.66
N GLU A 37 3.40 1.70 -7.54
CA GLU A 37 3.32 2.71 -8.58
C GLU A 37 3.91 2.17 -9.90
N GLY A 38 3.17 2.30 -10.99
CA GLY A 38 3.58 1.80 -12.29
C GLY A 38 3.29 0.31 -12.55
N TRP A 39 2.76 -0.46 -11.59
CA TRP A 39 2.38 -1.87 -11.81
C TRP A 39 1.50 -2.05 -13.05
N ARG A 40 0.46 -1.21 -13.20
CA ARG A 40 -0.47 -1.30 -14.34
C ARG A 40 0.21 -1.00 -15.66
N TYR A 41 1.18 -0.09 -15.69
CA TYR A 41 1.98 0.17 -16.89
C TYR A 41 2.90 -1.01 -17.21
N ALA A 42 3.49 -1.64 -16.20
CA ALA A 42 4.33 -2.81 -16.38
C ALA A 42 3.56 -4.06 -16.83
N MET A 43 2.29 -4.22 -16.44
CA MET A 43 1.41 -5.29 -16.96
C MET A 43 1.30 -5.28 -18.48
N ASP A 44 1.20 -4.08 -19.06
CA ASP A 44 0.88 -3.94 -20.48
C ASP A 44 2.14 -3.80 -21.36
N TYR A 45 3.30 -3.38 -20.80
CA TYR A 45 4.41 -2.89 -21.62
C TYR A 45 5.84 -3.25 -21.18
N SER A 46 6.11 -3.99 -20.08
CA SER A 46 7.47 -4.03 -19.49
C SER A 46 8.05 -5.41 -19.14
N VAL A 47 9.39 -5.51 -19.23
CA VAL A 47 10.25 -6.60 -18.72
C VAL A 47 10.25 -6.65 -17.18
N GLU A 48 9.86 -5.57 -16.52
CA GLU A 48 9.77 -5.47 -15.05
C GLU A 48 8.47 -6.06 -14.47
N TYR A 49 7.62 -6.63 -15.32
CA TYR A 49 6.36 -7.26 -14.91
C TYR A 49 6.56 -8.27 -13.78
N SER A 50 7.59 -9.12 -13.84
CA SER A 50 7.83 -10.14 -12.81
C SER A 50 8.12 -9.53 -11.43
N THR A 51 8.95 -8.48 -11.37
CA THR A 51 9.30 -7.78 -10.13
C THR A 51 8.10 -7.04 -9.55
N LEU A 52 7.38 -6.28 -10.37
CA LEU A 52 6.22 -5.54 -9.88
C LEU A 52 5.06 -6.47 -9.51
N ARG A 53 4.97 -7.64 -10.15
CA ARG A 53 4.00 -8.69 -9.78
C ARG A 53 4.32 -9.23 -8.42
N HIS A 54 5.59 -9.56 -8.18
CA HIS A 54 6.05 -9.98 -6.87
C HIS A 54 5.71 -8.93 -5.80
N ASN A 55 6.03 -7.66 -6.04
CA ASN A 55 5.72 -6.56 -5.11
C ASN A 55 4.22 -6.43 -4.83
N LEU A 56 3.36 -6.69 -5.82
CA LEU A 56 1.92 -6.64 -5.64
C LEU A 56 1.37 -7.87 -4.89
N GLU A 57 1.64 -9.07 -5.40
CA GLU A 57 1.01 -10.31 -4.93
C GLU A 57 1.67 -10.86 -3.66
N GLU A 58 2.99 -10.74 -3.55
CA GLU A 58 3.76 -11.37 -2.48
C GLU A 58 4.10 -10.42 -1.33
N VAL A 59 4.02 -9.11 -1.55
CA VAL A 59 4.34 -8.09 -0.54
C VAL A 59 3.11 -7.27 -0.20
N SER A 60 2.55 -6.52 -1.16
CA SER A 60 1.43 -5.62 -0.87
C SER A 60 0.19 -6.38 -0.39
N ASP A 61 -0.19 -7.48 -1.04
CA ASP A 61 -1.35 -8.25 -0.59
C ASP A 61 -1.11 -8.85 0.81
N LYS A 62 0.07 -9.42 1.05
CA LYS A 62 0.43 -10.00 2.36
C LYS A 62 0.27 -8.98 3.47
N ILE A 63 0.87 -7.79 3.33
CA ILE A 63 0.73 -6.68 4.29
C ILE A 63 -0.74 -6.49 4.65
N PHE A 64 -1.62 -6.36 3.66
CA PHE A 64 -3.02 -6.03 3.89
C PHE A 64 -3.92 -7.23 4.25
N THR A 65 -3.42 -8.46 4.16
CA THR A 65 -4.10 -9.68 4.65
C THR A 65 -3.62 -10.16 6.01
N CYS A 66 -2.46 -9.73 6.52
CA CYS A 66 -1.98 -10.08 7.86
C CYS A 66 -2.93 -9.55 8.95
N ASP A 67 -3.09 -10.33 10.02
CA ASP A 67 -3.97 -10.02 11.15
C ASP A 67 -3.35 -9.00 12.12
N THR A 68 -2.02 -9.01 12.25
CA THR A 68 -1.28 -8.18 13.22
C THR A 68 -0.51 -7.06 12.54
N ALA A 69 -0.37 -5.93 13.25
CA ALA A 69 0.49 -4.83 12.83
C ALA A 69 1.95 -5.24 12.82
N GLU A 70 2.39 -6.07 13.76
CA GLU A 70 3.77 -6.53 13.86
C GLU A 70 4.25 -7.21 12.56
N GLU A 71 3.47 -8.16 12.05
CA GLU A 71 3.79 -8.88 10.82
C GLU A 71 3.76 -7.93 9.61
N ALA A 72 2.72 -7.12 9.50
CA ALA A 72 2.57 -6.17 8.41
C ALA A 72 3.70 -5.14 8.38
N PHE A 73 4.11 -4.62 9.54
CA PHE A 73 5.18 -3.62 9.66
C PHE A 73 6.55 -4.25 9.38
N ALA A 74 6.77 -5.50 9.79
CA ALA A 74 7.98 -6.24 9.47
C ALA A 74 8.15 -6.41 7.94
N ILE A 75 7.09 -6.85 7.26
CA ILE A 75 7.09 -6.97 5.79
C ILE A 75 7.29 -5.60 5.13
N ALA A 76 6.58 -4.56 5.61
CA ALA A 76 6.70 -3.21 5.08
C ALA A 76 8.13 -2.66 5.19
N LYS A 77 8.75 -2.82 6.36
CA LYS A 77 10.12 -2.36 6.64
C LYS A 77 11.16 -3.08 5.78
N GLN A 78 11.03 -4.40 5.59
CA GLN A 78 11.91 -5.17 4.72
C GLN A 78 11.87 -4.69 3.26
N ASN A 79 10.74 -4.12 2.84
CA ASN A 79 10.52 -3.63 1.48
C ASN A 79 10.68 -2.11 1.34
N GLY A 80 11.13 -1.42 2.41
CA GLY A 80 11.36 0.02 2.39
C GLY A 80 10.10 0.86 2.23
N ILE A 81 8.97 0.39 2.79
CA ILE A 81 7.70 1.10 2.86
C ILE A 81 7.65 1.85 4.19
N ASP A 82 7.38 3.16 4.15
CA ASP A 82 7.36 4.04 5.31
C ASP A 82 5.95 4.23 5.90
N TYR A 83 4.91 4.10 5.06
CA TYR A 83 3.51 4.28 5.48
C TYR A 83 2.59 3.18 4.93
N LEU A 84 1.63 2.76 5.76
CA LEU A 84 0.53 1.90 5.33
C LEU A 84 -0.77 2.71 5.33
N LEU A 85 -1.39 2.84 4.16
CA LEU A 85 -2.68 3.51 3.98
C LEU A 85 -3.77 2.47 3.75
N ILE A 86 -4.65 2.34 4.73
CA ILE A 86 -5.84 1.49 4.63
C ILE A 86 -7.01 2.37 4.26
N SER A 87 -7.52 2.21 3.04
CA SER A 87 -8.79 2.79 2.64
C SER A 87 -9.95 1.92 3.12
N ARG A 88 -10.94 2.57 3.71
CA ARG A 88 -12.26 1.99 4.02
C ARG A 88 -13.12 2.00 2.73
N PRO A 89 -14.02 1.02 2.50
CA PRO A 89 -14.46 -0.03 3.42
C PRO A 89 -13.72 -1.37 3.32
N LYS A 90 -12.69 -1.53 2.47
CA LYS A 90 -12.07 -2.86 2.22
C LYS A 90 -11.49 -3.54 3.47
N ARG A 91 -10.90 -2.78 4.39
CA ARG A 91 -10.41 -3.26 5.70
C ARG A 91 -10.78 -2.25 6.76
N GLN A 92 -12.04 -2.30 7.21
CA GLN A 92 -12.63 -1.27 8.08
C GLN A 92 -11.89 -1.10 9.42
N GLU A 93 -11.39 -2.18 10.00
CA GLU A 93 -10.85 -2.16 11.37
C GLU A 93 -9.34 -1.87 11.46
N GLY A 94 -8.61 -1.86 10.34
CA GLY A 94 -7.15 -1.68 10.35
C GLY A 94 -6.39 -2.81 11.04
N TYR A 95 -5.29 -2.46 11.72
CA TYR A 95 -4.57 -3.32 12.66
C TYR A 95 -4.89 -2.85 14.09
N LYS A 96 -5.53 -3.71 14.89
CA LYS A 96 -6.05 -3.36 16.22
C LYS A 96 -4.95 -3.19 17.28
N ASP A 97 -3.80 -3.78 17.02
CA ASP A 97 -2.60 -3.81 17.87
C ASP A 97 -1.62 -2.65 17.58
N ALA A 98 -1.96 -1.73 16.68
CA ALA A 98 -1.17 -0.53 16.42
C ALA A 98 -2.01 0.75 16.52
N ALA A 99 -1.38 1.81 17.06
CA ALA A 99 -1.94 3.15 17.05
C ALA A 99 -1.78 3.77 15.65
N PRO A 100 -2.86 4.29 15.03
CA PRO A 100 -2.75 4.98 13.76
C PRO A 100 -2.06 6.34 13.93
N ALA A 101 -1.26 6.73 12.95
CA ALA A 101 -0.76 8.09 12.83
C ALA A 101 -1.87 9.07 12.43
N PHE A 102 -2.89 8.58 11.71
CA PHE A 102 -4.10 9.31 11.36
C PHE A 102 -5.25 8.34 11.10
N GLU A 103 -6.47 8.73 11.49
CA GLU A 103 -7.68 7.97 11.20
C GLU A 103 -8.88 8.90 10.98
N ASN A 104 -9.69 8.59 9.99
CA ASN A 104 -11.03 9.15 9.81
C ASN A 104 -12.00 8.12 9.22
N GLU A 105 -13.19 8.55 8.82
CA GLU A 105 -14.22 7.67 8.25
C GLU A 105 -13.79 6.99 6.94
N SER A 106 -12.84 7.59 6.20
CA SER A 106 -12.41 7.12 4.87
C SER A 106 -11.13 6.31 4.89
N CYS A 107 -10.22 6.55 5.83
CA CYS A 107 -8.93 5.86 5.87
C CYS A 107 -8.30 5.80 7.26
N ILE A 108 -7.32 4.89 7.37
CA ILE A 108 -6.41 4.74 8.49
C ILE A 108 -4.99 4.77 7.92
N ILE A 109 -4.10 5.55 8.54
CA ILE A 109 -2.69 5.65 8.15
C ILE A 109 -1.83 5.21 9.33
N TYR A 110 -0.93 4.28 9.07
CA TYR A 110 0.11 3.86 9.99
C TYR A 110 1.47 4.32 9.49
N LYS A 111 2.31 4.76 10.42
CA LYS A 111 3.74 4.96 10.16
C LYS A 111 4.47 3.68 10.50
N VAL A 112 5.27 3.18 9.57
CA VAL A 112 6.15 2.02 9.76
C VAL A 112 7.40 2.52 10.49
N ALA A 113 7.65 1.99 11.69
CA ALA A 113 8.74 2.43 12.57
C ALA A 113 10.10 1.79 12.25
#